data_AF-A0A1K1S269-F1
#
_entry.id   AF-A0A1K1S269-F1
#
_cell.length_a   1.000
_cell.length_b   1.000
_cell.length_c   1.000
_cell.angle_alpha   90.00
_cell.angle_beta   90.00
_cell.angle_gamma   90.00
#
_symmetry.space_group_name_H-M   'P 1'
#
loop_
_entity.id
_entity.type
_entity.pdbx_description
1 polymer ?
#
loop_
_entity_poly.entity_id
_entity_poly.type
_entity_poly.pdbx_seq_one_letter_code
_entity_poly.pdbx_strand_id
1 'polypeptide(L)'
;MNIALSAVIIFILLIPPIALYISFSYGQFPRSGPKFSLLDGILITAIISLFVHSLAIAFIKQEIRFDIFLKLLGGEIKDVEKKITNNEFGIYIRQFAIYNFCMLVLFILFGRILRFIVLRLKLNNGQNNLLRLNNRWWYFFNGIENNIENFDLVFVDAVVDTKECTMIYSGFLVDFVCDGEKLERIYIGDVVRRKLKPGENGNESETEPTTALQIPGDIFSISYEKIINLNLRFIILEDELDVIEQLPDVNNIE
;
A
#
# COMPACT_ATOMS: atom_id res chain seq x y z
N MET A 1 35.64 -15.87 -17.26
CA MET A 1 34.51 -14.92 -17.19
C MET A 1 33.99 -14.92 -15.77
N ASN A 2 34.25 -13.86 -15.00
CA ASN A 2 33.80 -13.79 -13.61
C ASN A 2 32.38 -13.21 -13.54
N ILE A 3 31.38 -14.06 -13.80
CA ILE A 3 29.96 -13.68 -13.89
C ILE A 3 29.44 -13.10 -12.55
N ALA A 4 30.03 -13.50 -11.42
CA ALA A 4 29.63 -13.00 -10.11
C ALA A 4 29.89 -11.49 -9.96
N LEU A 5 31.04 -11.00 -10.41
CA LEU A 5 31.38 -9.58 -10.29
C LEU A 5 30.45 -8.70 -11.12
N SER A 6 30.15 -9.10 -12.35
CA SER A 6 29.25 -8.34 -13.23
C SER A 6 27.83 -8.31 -12.69
N ALA A 7 27.33 -9.43 -12.16
CA ALA A 7 26.04 -9.49 -11.48
C ALA A 7 25.97 -8.52 -10.28
N VAL A 8 27.02 -8.47 -9.45
CA VAL A 8 27.08 -7.54 -8.31
C VAL A 8 27.05 -6.08 -8.76
N ILE A 9 27.83 -5.72 -9.79
CA ILE A 9 27.85 -4.36 -10.33
C ILE A 9 26.47 -3.97 -10.87
N ILE A 10 25.84 -4.84 -11.65
CA ILE A 10 24.48 -4.61 -12.17
C ILE A 10 23.51 -4.44 -11.00
N PHE A 11 23.58 -5.30 -9.99
CA PHE A 11 22.69 -5.20 -8.84
C PHE A 11 22.84 -3.87 -8.09
N ILE A 12 24.08 -3.39 -7.89
CA ILE A 12 24.34 -2.09 -7.27
C ILE A 12 23.68 -0.95 -8.06
N LEU A 13 23.73 -0.98 -9.39
CA LEU A 13 23.11 0.03 -10.26
C LEU A 13 21.58 -0.04 -10.25
N LEU A 14 20.99 -1.18 -9.89
CA LEU A 14 19.53 -1.31 -9.74
C LEU A 14 19.03 -0.76 -8.39
N ILE A 15 19.89 -0.57 -7.39
CA ILE A 15 19.46 -0.14 -6.04
C ILE A 15 18.77 1.24 -6.05
N PRO A 16 19.29 2.30 -6.70
CA PRO A 16 18.66 3.63 -6.64
C PRO A 16 17.18 3.66 -7.08
N PRO A 17 16.78 3.14 -8.26
CA PRO A 17 15.36 3.14 -8.65
C PRO A 17 14.48 2.29 -7.72
N ILE A 18 14.99 1.18 -7.20
CA ILE A 18 14.28 0.38 -6.19
C ILE A 18 14.04 1.21 -4.92
N ALA A 19 15.06 1.93 -4.45
CA ALA A 19 14.97 2.76 -3.26
C ALA A 19 13.95 3.91 -3.41
N LEU A 20 13.84 4.51 -4.60
CA LEU A 20 12.77 5.48 -4.90
C LEU A 20 11.39 4.85 -4.75
N TYR A 21 11.18 3.66 -5.32
CA TYR A 21 9.90 2.96 -5.24
C TYR A 21 9.51 2.64 -3.79
N ILE A 22 10.46 2.10 -3.00
CA ILE A 22 10.25 1.80 -1.58
C ILE A 22 9.96 3.08 -0.80
N SER A 23 10.74 4.14 -1.02
CA SER A 23 10.59 5.41 -0.31
C SER A 23 9.26 6.10 -0.60
N PHE A 24 8.79 6.05 -1.86
CA PHE A 24 7.48 6.55 -2.27
C PHE A 24 6.33 5.75 -1.62
N SER A 25 6.43 4.42 -1.62
CA SER A 25 5.36 3.52 -1.18
C SER A 25 5.27 3.33 0.34
N TYR A 26 6.23 3.82 1.11
CA TYR A 26 6.31 3.64 2.57
C TYR A 26 5.10 4.21 3.34
N GLY A 27 4.30 3.39 4.05
CA GLY A 27 3.14 3.84 4.86
C GLY A 27 2.49 2.74 5.69
N GLN A 28 1.41 3.05 6.42
CA GLN A 28 0.70 2.13 7.33
C GLN A 28 -0.13 1.05 6.61
N PHE A 29 -0.59 1.33 5.39
CA PHE A 29 -1.36 0.37 4.58
C PHE A 29 -0.77 0.27 3.17
N PRO A 30 0.49 -0.21 3.02
CA PRO A 30 1.16 -0.17 1.74
C PRO A 30 0.36 -0.97 0.71
N ARG A 31 0.16 -0.34 -0.44
CA ARG A 31 -0.36 -1.02 -1.63
C ARG A 31 0.50 -2.26 -1.93
N SER A 32 -0.11 -3.37 -2.38
CA SER A 32 0.70 -4.43 -2.99
C SER A 32 1.53 -3.83 -4.11
N GLY A 33 2.80 -4.21 -4.18
CA GLY A 33 3.59 -3.93 -5.36
C GLY A 33 2.92 -4.48 -6.61
N PRO A 34 3.20 -3.89 -7.78
CA PRO A 34 2.70 -4.42 -9.04
C PRO A 34 3.04 -5.92 -9.16
N LYS A 35 2.08 -6.71 -9.63
CA LYS A 35 2.23 -8.17 -9.82
C LYS A 35 3.11 -8.45 -11.04
N PHE A 36 4.37 -8.04 -10.98
CA PHE A 36 5.36 -8.39 -11.97
C PHE A 36 5.95 -9.76 -11.64
N SER A 37 6.28 -10.55 -12.67
CA SER A 37 7.22 -11.64 -12.46
C SER A 37 8.55 -11.07 -11.97
N LEU A 38 9.37 -11.87 -11.27
CA LEU A 38 10.69 -11.41 -10.85
C LEU A 38 11.51 -10.88 -12.03
N LEU A 39 11.39 -11.52 -13.20
CA LEU A 39 12.06 -11.12 -14.43
C LEU A 39 11.55 -9.77 -14.93
N ASP A 40 10.23 -9.57 -15.01
CA ASP A 40 9.65 -8.29 -15.45
C ASP A 40 10.06 -7.14 -14.52
N GLY A 41 10.06 -7.40 -13.21
CA GLY A 41 10.49 -6.42 -12.20
C GLY A 41 11.95 -6.01 -12.39
N ILE A 42 12.83 -6.99 -12.64
CA ILE A 42 14.26 -6.72 -12.92
C ILE A 42 14.41 -5.94 -14.24
N LEU A 43 13.70 -6.31 -15.30
CA LEU A 43 13.78 -5.62 -16.60
C LEU A 43 13.30 -4.18 -16.51
N ILE A 44 12.15 -3.93 -15.89
CA ILE A 44 11.61 -2.57 -15.71
C ILE A 44 12.58 -1.74 -14.87
N THR A 45 13.09 -2.31 -13.78
CA THR A 45 14.07 -1.63 -12.92
C THR A 45 15.36 -1.33 -13.69
N ALA A 46 15.80 -2.24 -14.57
CA ALA A 46 16.98 -2.03 -15.41
C ALA A 46 16.77 -0.93 -16.44
N ILE A 47 15.59 -0.85 -17.07
CA ILE A 47 15.23 0.24 -17.99
C ILE A 47 15.25 1.59 -17.26
N ILE A 48 14.63 1.66 -16.08
CA ILE A 48 14.60 2.89 -15.26
C ILE A 48 16.02 3.24 -14.79
N SER A 49 16.80 2.26 -14.32
CA SER A 49 18.20 2.42 -13.92
C SER A 49 19.03 3.00 -15.06
N LEU A 50 18.92 2.43 -16.27
CA LEU A 50 19.62 2.92 -17.45
C LEU A 50 19.27 4.38 -17.75
N PHE A 51 17.98 4.72 -17.75
CA PHE A 51 17.51 6.09 -18.00
C PHE A 51 18.06 7.07 -16.96
N VAL A 52 17.94 6.72 -15.68
CA VAL A 52 18.38 7.54 -14.54
C VAL A 52 19.89 7.75 -14.53
N HIS A 53 20.67 6.68 -14.70
CA HIS A 53 22.12 6.79 -14.72
C HIS A 53 22.60 7.55 -15.96
N SER A 54 21.98 7.34 -17.13
CA SER A 54 22.30 8.11 -18.33
C SER A 54 22.05 9.61 -18.13
N LEU A 55 20.92 9.95 -17.53
CA LEU A 55 20.59 11.33 -17.18
C LEU A 55 21.59 11.91 -16.17
N ALA A 56 21.92 11.17 -15.10
CA ALA A 56 22.89 11.60 -14.10
C ALA A 56 24.28 11.83 -14.69
N ILE A 57 24.73 10.94 -15.60
CA ILE A 57 26.00 11.05 -16.31
C ILE A 57 26.03 12.31 -17.17
N ALA A 58 24.94 12.67 -17.84
CA ALA A 58 24.87 13.89 -18.65
C ALA A 58 25.12 15.18 -17.82
N PHE A 59 24.85 15.15 -16.50
CA PHE A 59 25.14 16.27 -15.59
C PHE A 59 26.52 16.21 -14.95
N ILE A 60 27.23 15.08 -15.05
CA ILE A 60 28.57 14.91 -14.51
C ILE A 60 29.59 15.38 -15.53
N LYS A 61 30.38 16.40 -15.19
CA LYS A 61 31.45 16.94 -16.05
C LYS A 61 32.69 16.06 -16.13
N GLN A 62 32.72 14.95 -15.40
CA GLN A 62 33.88 14.06 -15.31
C GLN A 62 33.82 13.00 -16.41
N GLU A 63 34.96 12.76 -17.08
CA GLU A 63 35.07 11.71 -18.09
C GLU A 63 34.93 10.32 -17.44
N ILE A 64 33.92 9.57 -17.89
CA ILE A 64 33.70 8.20 -17.44
C ILE A 64 34.50 7.25 -18.34
N ARG A 65 35.42 6.51 -17.72
CA ARG A 65 36.22 5.47 -18.38
C ARG A 65 35.38 4.23 -18.65
N PHE A 66 34.50 4.30 -19.65
CA PHE A 66 33.63 3.18 -20.05
C PHE A 66 34.41 1.93 -20.47
N ASP A 67 35.66 2.08 -20.90
CA ASP A 67 36.54 0.96 -21.24
C ASP A 67 36.84 0.06 -20.02
N ILE A 68 37.06 0.64 -18.84
CA ILE A 68 37.22 -0.12 -17.59
C ILE A 68 35.90 -0.77 -17.21
N PHE A 69 34.82 0.00 -17.28
CA PHE A 69 33.51 -0.45 -16.84
C PHE A 69 33.01 -1.65 -17.65
N LEU A 70 33.15 -1.62 -18.97
CA LEU A 70 32.83 -2.74 -19.86
C LEU A 70 33.68 -3.97 -19.57
N LYS A 71 34.97 -3.80 -19.26
CA LYS A 71 35.84 -4.92 -18.87
C LYS A 71 35.47 -5.53 -17.53
N LEU A 72 35.05 -4.71 -16.57
CA LEU A 72 34.54 -5.17 -15.28
C LEU A 72 33.22 -5.94 -15.45
N LEU A 73 32.33 -5.46 -16.31
CA LEU A 73 31.09 -6.17 -16.68
C LEU A 73 31.35 -7.46 -17.48
N GLY A 74 32.37 -7.49 -18.34
CA GLY A 74 32.81 -8.71 -19.05
C GLY A 74 33.57 -9.70 -18.16
N GLY A 75 33.95 -9.29 -16.95
CA GLY A 75 34.72 -10.12 -16.02
C GLY A 75 36.18 -10.33 -16.46
N GLU A 76 36.76 -9.39 -17.23
CA GLU A 76 38.12 -9.39 -17.76
C GLU A 76 39.11 -8.65 -16.84
N ILE A 77 39.12 -9.00 -15.54
CA ILE A 77 39.88 -8.29 -14.51
C ILE A 77 41.39 -8.23 -14.83
N LYS A 78 41.94 -9.30 -15.41
CA LYS A 78 43.36 -9.39 -15.79
C LYS A 78 43.79 -8.31 -16.80
N ASP A 79 42.87 -7.85 -17.66
CA ASP A 79 43.16 -6.81 -18.65
C ASP A 79 42.86 -5.40 -18.13
N VAL A 80 42.26 -5.29 -16.94
CA VAL A 80 42.17 -4.05 -16.17
C VAL A 80 43.47 -3.85 -15.37
N GLU A 81 43.99 -4.90 -14.74
CA GLU A 81 45.27 -4.87 -13.98
C GLU A 81 46.46 -4.43 -14.83
N LYS A 82 46.48 -4.79 -16.13
CA LYS A 82 47.53 -4.34 -17.06
C LYS A 82 47.44 -2.86 -17.44
N LYS A 83 46.27 -2.24 -17.29
CA LYS A 83 46.00 -0.86 -17.74
C LYS A 83 46.03 0.16 -16.61
N ILE A 84 45.95 -0.28 -15.36
CA ILE A 84 45.67 0.60 -14.22
C ILE A 84 46.43 0.09 -13.00
N THR A 85 47.04 1.01 -12.25
CA THR A 85 47.67 0.67 -10.99
C THR A 85 46.63 0.37 -9.90
N ASN A 86 46.99 -0.43 -8.89
CA ASN A 86 46.08 -0.73 -7.77
C ASN A 86 45.57 0.54 -7.06
N ASN A 87 46.38 1.59 -6.97
CA ASN A 87 45.99 2.85 -6.34
C ASN A 87 44.91 3.58 -7.15
N GLU A 88 45.10 3.69 -8.47
CA GLU A 88 44.09 4.27 -9.37
C GLU A 88 42.79 3.46 -9.37
N PHE A 89 42.89 2.13 -9.38
CA PHE A 89 41.71 1.27 -9.26
C PHE A 89 40.93 1.54 -7.97
N GLY A 90 41.62 1.69 -6.84
CA GLY A 90 41.00 2.07 -5.57
C GLY A 90 40.29 3.42 -5.62
N ILE A 91 40.87 4.41 -6.31
CA ILE A 91 40.24 5.72 -6.52
C ILE A 91 38.95 5.58 -7.34
N TYR A 92 38.96 4.81 -8.44
CA TYR A 92 37.77 4.59 -9.27
C TYR A 92 36.66 3.86 -8.52
N ILE A 93 36.99 2.82 -7.76
CA ILE A 93 36.00 2.11 -6.95
C ILE A 93 35.40 3.03 -5.89
N ARG A 94 36.21 3.86 -5.23
CA ARG A 94 35.71 4.84 -4.26
C ARG A 94 34.80 5.88 -4.92
N GLN A 95 35.17 6.40 -6.09
CA GLN A 95 34.33 7.33 -6.84
C GLN A 95 33.00 6.68 -7.26
N PHE A 96 33.03 5.45 -7.76
CA PHE A 96 31.84 4.67 -8.09
C PHE A 96 30.95 4.44 -6.87
N ALA A 97 31.53 4.11 -5.72
CA ALA A 97 30.80 3.91 -4.47
C ALA A 97 30.14 5.21 -3.99
N ILE A 98 30.86 6.33 -3.99
CA ILE A 98 30.33 7.65 -3.63
C ILE A 98 29.20 8.05 -4.59
N TYR A 99 29.39 7.85 -5.89
CA TYR A 99 28.37 8.13 -6.89
C TYR A 99 27.07 7.35 -6.61
N ASN A 100 27.16 6.03 -6.43
CA ASN A 100 25.99 5.20 -6.14
C ASN A 100 25.34 5.55 -4.81
N PHE A 101 26.14 5.87 -3.78
CA PHE A 101 25.62 6.32 -2.49
C PHE A 101 24.86 7.64 -2.61
N CYS A 102 25.42 8.64 -3.31
CA CYS A 102 24.73 9.90 -3.57
C CYS A 102 23.43 9.69 -4.35
N MET A 103 23.45 8.83 -5.38
CA MET A 103 22.24 8.47 -6.14
C MET A 103 21.19 7.80 -5.26
N LEU A 104 21.59 6.88 -4.38
CA LEU A 104 20.69 6.24 -3.43
C LEU A 104 20.00 7.26 -2.52
N VAL A 105 20.77 8.14 -1.88
CA VAL A 105 20.23 9.20 -1.00
C VAL A 105 19.30 10.12 -1.77
N LEU A 106 19.70 10.57 -2.96
CA LEU A 106 18.88 11.42 -3.84
C LEU A 106 17.53 10.76 -4.16
N PHE A 107 17.55 9.46 -4.50
CA PHE A 107 16.34 8.71 -4.87
C PHE A 107 15.41 8.47 -3.68
N ILE A 108 15.96 8.24 -2.49
CA ILE A 108 15.18 8.16 -1.26
C ILE A 108 14.49 9.50 -1.00
N LEU A 109 15.22 10.61 -1.05
CA LEU A 109 14.68 11.95 -0.83
C LEU A 109 13.62 12.30 -1.88
N PHE A 110 13.90 12.02 -3.15
CA PHE A 110 12.97 12.25 -4.24
C PHE A 110 11.68 11.45 -4.08
N GLY A 111 11.76 10.17 -3.67
CA GLY A 111 10.59 9.36 -3.34
C GLY A 111 9.74 9.95 -2.21
N ARG A 112 10.37 10.50 -1.16
CA ARG A 112 9.65 11.19 -0.07
C ARG A 112 8.99 12.48 -0.52
N ILE A 113 9.68 13.27 -1.35
CA ILE A 113 9.15 14.52 -1.91
C ILE A 113 7.95 14.22 -2.81
N LEU A 114 8.05 13.23 -3.71
CA LEU A 114 6.95 12.80 -4.56
C LEU A 114 5.74 12.37 -3.72
N ARG A 115 5.96 11.57 -2.67
CA ARG A 115 4.89 11.17 -1.75
C ARG A 115 4.23 12.39 -1.08
N PHE A 116 5.04 13.34 -0.60
CA PHE A 116 4.54 14.58 0.00
C PHE A 116 3.70 15.39 -0.98
N ILE A 117 4.14 15.54 -2.23
CA ILE A 117 3.40 16.24 -3.29
C ILE A 117 2.06 15.54 -3.56
N VAL A 118 2.06 14.22 -3.71
CA VAL A 118 0.83 13.43 -3.96
C VAL A 118 -0.18 13.60 -2.82
N LEU A 119 0.27 13.60 -1.57
CA LEU A 119 -0.58 13.81 -0.40
C LEU A 119 -1.10 15.25 -0.33
N ARG A 120 -0.24 16.25 -0.56
CA ARG A 120 -0.60 17.67 -0.49
C ARG A 120 -1.58 18.09 -1.57
N LEU A 121 -1.40 17.57 -2.79
CA LEU A 121 -2.29 17.85 -3.92
C LEU A 121 -3.52 16.94 -3.93
N LYS A 122 -3.71 16.08 -2.92
CA LYS A 122 -4.80 15.09 -2.85
C LYS A 122 -4.94 14.25 -4.13
N LEU A 123 -3.85 14.00 -4.84
CA LEU A 123 -3.83 13.20 -6.08
C LEU A 123 -4.07 11.71 -5.81
N ASN A 124 -4.05 11.33 -4.53
CA ASN A 124 -4.33 10.01 -4.02
C ASN A 124 -5.84 9.74 -3.89
N ASN A 125 -6.60 9.92 -4.97
CA ASN A 125 -8.07 9.93 -4.96
C ASN A 125 -8.72 8.53 -5.08
N GLY A 126 -8.00 7.44 -4.83
CA GLY A 126 -8.50 6.06 -4.94
C GLY A 126 -8.74 5.55 -6.37
N GLN A 127 -9.27 6.41 -7.26
CA GLN A 127 -9.56 6.12 -8.67
C GLN A 127 -8.29 6.04 -9.54
N ASN A 128 -7.30 6.91 -9.28
CA ASN A 128 -6.04 6.92 -10.00
C ASN A 128 -5.10 5.81 -9.50
N ASN A 129 -5.14 4.67 -10.18
CA ASN A 129 -4.34 3.51 -9.83
C ASN A 129 -2.81 3.75 -9.85
N LEU A 130 -2.29 4.82 -10.45
CA LEU A 130 -0.85 5.07 -10.50
C LEU A 130 -0.30 5.78 -9.26
N LEU A 131 -1.06 6.72 -8.70
CA LEU A 131 -0.63 7.55 -7.56
C LEU A 131 -1.19 7.07 -6.22
N ARG A 132 -1.88 5.92 -6.24
CA ARG A 132 -2.45 5.31 -5.05
C ARG A 132 -1.37 4.83 -4.10
N LEU A 133 -1.35 5.41 -2.89
CA LEU A 133 -0.34 5.11 -1.86
C LEU A 133 -0.74 3.96 -0.95
N ASN A 134 -2.04 3.81 -0.67
CA ASN A 134 -2.55 2.79 0.22
C ASN A 134 -3.21 1.63 -0.56
N ASN A 135 -3.55 0.55 0.14
CA ASN A 135 -4.37 -0.52 -0.44
C ASN A 135 -5.81 -0.06 -0.71
N ARG A 136 -6.54 -0.79 -1.56
CA ARG A 136 -7.92 -0.43 -1.93
C ARG A 136 -8.87 -0.36 -0.73
N TRP A 137 -8.78 -1.31 0.19
CA TRP A 137 -9.66 -1.40 1.37
C TRP A 137 -9.56 -0.18 2.27
N TRP A 138 -8.38 0.42 2.37
CA TRP A 138 -8.20 1.68 3.09
C TRP A 138 -9.04 2.81 2.48
N TYR A 139 -9.10 2.95 1.15
CA TYR A 139 -9.97 3.98 0.52
C TYR A 139 -11.44 3.64 0.67
N PHE A 140 -11.78 2.36 0.63
CA PHE A 140 -13.15 1.88 0.77
C PHE A 140 -13.69 2.17 2.17
N PHE A 141 -12.96 1.76 3.22
CA PHE A 141 -13.36 2.00 4.62
C PHE A 141 -13.25 3.46 5.06
N ASN A 142 -12.43 4.27 4.40
CA ASN A 142 -12.37 5.72 4.66
C ASN A 142 -13.34 6.54 3.78
N GLY A 143 -14.26 5.91 3.05
CA GLY A 143 -15.27 6.61 2.24
C GLY A 143 -14.74 7.29 0.97
N ILE A 144 -13.41 7.35 0.76
CA ILE A 144 -12.77 8.04 -0.37
C ILE A 144 -13.17 7.43 -1.71
N GLU A 145 -13.28 6.10 -1.82
CA GLU A 145 -13.66 5.43 -3.09
C GLU A 145 -15.09 5.79 -3.51
N ASN A 146 -15.97 6.05 -2.54
CA ASN A 146 -17.39 6.36 -2.75
C ASN A 146 -17.72 7.86 -2.69
N ASN A 147 -16.70 8.73 -2.59
CA ASN A 147 -16.85 10.17 -2.35
C ASN A 147 -17.73 10.49 -1.13
N ILE A 148 -17.64 9.67 -0.07
CA ILE A 148 -18.34 9.90 1.19
C ILE A 148 -17.41 10.74 2.06
N GLU A 149 -17.79 11.99 2.26
CA GLU A 149 -17.09 12.94 3.12
C GLU A 149 -17.84 13.07 4.46
N ASN A 150 -17.10 13.34 5.54
CA ASN A 150 -17.63 13.61 6.88
C ASN A 150 -18.51 12.49 7.45
N PHE A 151 -17.89 11.46 8.02
CA PHE A 151 -18.57 10.43 8.81
C PHE A 151 -17.74 10.14 10.07
N ASP A 152 -18.41 9.65 11.11
CA ASP A 152 -17.77 9.37 12.40
C ASP A 152 -17.50 7.87 12.57
N LEU A 153 -18.43 7.04 12.10
CA LEU A 153 -18.38 5.59 12.27
C LEU A 153 -18.72 4.86 10.97
N VAL A 154 -18.15 3.66 10.82
CA VAL A 154 -18.50 2.72 9.74
C VAL A 154 -19.20 1.52 10.36
N PHE A 155 -20.45 1.29 10.00
CA PHE A 155 -21.20 0.10 10.37
C PHE A 155 -21.09 -0.95 9.28
N VAL A 156 -20.87 -2.20 9.68
CA VAL A 156 -20.57 -3.32 8.80
C VAL A 156 -21.62 -4.40 9.00
N ASP A 157 -22.23 -4.87 7.92
CA ASP A 157 -22.96 -6.13 7.87
C ASP A 157 -22.13 -7.14 7.06
N ALA A 158 -21.54 -8.11 7.73
CA ALA A 158 -20.75 -9.17 7.13
C ALA A 158 -21.56 -10.46 7.04
N VAL A 159 -21.83 -10.92 5.82
CA VAL A 159 -22.42 -12.24 5.57
C VAL A 159 -21.28 -13.26 5.58
N VAL A 160 -21.31 -14.18 6.54
CA VAL A 160 -20.23 -15.13 6.81
C VAL A 160 -20.73 -16.55 6.62
N ASP A 161 -19.98 -17.31 5.82
CA ASP A 161 -20.19 -18.75 5.71
C ASP A 161 -19.59 -19.47 6.91
N THR A 162 -20.41 -20.26 7.59
CA THR A 162 -19.94 -21.14 8.66
C THR A 162 -20.28 -22.58 8.28
N LYS A 163 -19.55 -23.54 8.86
CA LYS A 163 -19.77 -24.97 8.58
C LYS A 163 -21.21 -25.44 8.83
N GLU A 164 -21.95 -24.72 9.67
CA GLU A 164 -23.31 -25.09 10.08
C GLU A 164 -24.38 -24.30 9.32
N CYS A 165 -24.18 -22.99 9.13
CA CYS A 165 -25.09 -22.13 8.38
C CYS A 165 -24.48 -20.77 8.01
N THR A 166 -25.11 -20.05 7.09
CA THR A 166 -24.76 -18.65 6.81
C THR A 166 -25.27 -17.74 7.93
N MET A 167 -24.40 -16.87 8.43
CA MET A 167 -24.72 -15.91 9.48
C MET A 167 -24.42 -14.49 9.02
N ILE A 168 -25.18 -13.52 9.52
CA ILE A 168 -24.87 -12.10 9.39
C ILE A 168 -24.31 -11.63 10.73
N TYR A 169 -23.11 -11.03 10.68
CA TYR A 169 -22.52 -10.31 11.80
C TYR A 169 -22.59 -8.82 11.51
N SER A 170 -23.23 -8.08 12.41
CA SER A 170 -23.44 -6.64 12.29
C SER A 170 -22.77 -5.92 13.44
N GLY A 171 -22.08 -4.80 13.19
CA GLY A 171 -21.41 -4.01 14.22
C GLY A 171 -20.59 -2.85 13.65
N PHE A 172 -19.86 -2.13 14.48
CA PHE A 172 -19.00 -1.02 14.05
C PHE A 172 -17.60 -1.51 13.68
N LEU A 173 -17.07 -1.06 12.55
CA LEU A 173 -15.69 -1.34 12.14
C LEU A 173 -14.73 -0.65 13.13
N VAL A 174 -13.89 -1.45 13.78
CA VAL A 174 -12.84 -0.97 14.69
C VAL A 174 -11.51 -0.87 13.96
N ASP A 175 -11.13 -1.93 13.23
CA ASP A 175 -9.86 -2.00 12.49
C ASP A 175 -9.92 -3.09 11.41
N PHE A 176 -8.92 -3.15 10.53
CA PHE A 176 -8.79 -4.17 9.50
C PHE A 176 -7.32 -4.48 9.15
N VAL A 177 -7.06 -5.71 8.72
CA VAL A 177 -5.72 -6.17 8.33
C VAL A 177 -5.73 -6.59 6.87
N CYS A 178 -4.74 -6.12 6.12
CA CYS A 178 -4.53 -6.48 4.73
C CYS A 178 -3.14 -7.07 4.51
N ASP A 179 -3.08 -8.09 3.66
CA ASP A 179 -1.84 -8.53 3.00
C ASP A 179 -1.80 -7.90 1.61
N GLY A 180 -1.13 -6.74 1.54
CA GLY A 180 -1.12 -5.89 0.37
C GLY A 180 -2.53 -5.43 -0.04
N GLU A 181 -3.06 -5.92 -1.17
CA GLU A 181 -4.41 -5.61 -1.68
C GLU A 181 -5.49 -6.60 -1.20
N LYS A 182 -5.10 -7.71 -0.57
CA LYS A 182 -6.07 -8.70 -0.05
C LYS A 182 -6.45 -8.30 1.38
N LEU A 183 -7.75 -8.14 1.64
CA LEU A 183 -8.27 -8.05 3.00
C LEU A 183 -8.16 -9.43 3.63
N GLU A 184 -7.52 -9.51 4.80
CA GLU A 184 -7.38 -10.76 5.54
C GLU A 184 -8.41 -10.87 6.66
N ARG A 185 -8.65 -9.75 7.35
CA ARG A 185 -9.47 -9.73 8.56
C ARG A 185 -10.07 -8.36 8.79
N ILE A 186 -11.28 -8.36 9.34
CA ILE A 186 -11.91 -7.17 9.91
C ILE A 186 -12.15 -7.39 11.40
N TYR A 187 -12.04 -6.32 12.16
CA TYR A 187 -12.36 -6.26 13.58
C TYR A 187 -13.59 -5.38 13.74
N ILE A 188 -14.64 -5.94 14.34
CA ILE A 188 -15.90 -5.25 14.58
C ILE A 188 -16.22 -5.22 16.07
N GLY A 189 -16.74 -4.10 16.55
CA GLY A 189 -17.20 -3.88 17.92
C GLY A 189 -18.73 -3.82 17.99
N ASP A 190 -19.27 -3.96 19.20
CA ASP A 190 -20.72 -4.04 19.51
C ASP A 190 -21.48 -4.97 18.56
N VAL A 191 -21.08 -6.25 18.59
CA VAL A 191 -21.45 -7.18 17.53
C VAL A 191 -22.73 -7.93 17.86
N VAL A 192 -23.61 -7.95 16.86
CA VAL A 192 -24.83 -8.74 16.86
C VAL A 192 -24.74 -9.79 15.75
N ARG A 193 -25.17 -11.01 16.04
CA ARG A 193 -25.30 -12.08 15.04
C ARG A 193 -26.76 -12.41 14.74
N ARG A 194 -27.03 -12.77 13.48
CA ARG A 194 -28.30 -13.32 13.00
C ARG A 194 -28.02 -14.53 12.12
N LYS A 195 -28.73 -15.64 12.33
CA LYS A 195 -28.70 -16.78 11.39
C LYS A 195 -29.63 -16.48 10.22
N LEU A 196 -29.20 -16.78 9.00
CA LEU A 196 -30.06 -16.82 7.83
C LEU A 196 -30.75 -18.18 7.80
N LYS A 197 -32.09 -18.20 7.94
CA LYS A 197 -32.87 -19.43 7.75
C LYS A 197 -33.44 -19.44 6.33
N PRO A 198 -33.41 -20.59 5.63
CA PRO A 198 -34.24 -20.74 4.43
C PRO A 198 -35.70 -20.56 4.82
N GLY A 199 -36.47 -19.81 4.03
CA GLY A 199 -37.88 -19.52 4.31
C GLY A 199 -38.69 -20.78 4.55
N GLU A 200 -39.57 -20.75 5.56
CA GLU A 200 -40.36 -21.90 6.01
C GLU A 200 -41.33 -22.45 4.94
N ASN A 201 -41.51 -21.75 3.81
CA ASN A 201 -42.47 -22.09 2.76
C ASN A 201 -41.87 -22.67 1.47
N GLY A 202 -40.60 -23.09 1.45
CA GLY A 202 -40.01 -23.78 0.29
C GLY A 202 -39.81 -22.92 -0.97
N ASN A 203 -40.09 -21.61 -0.89
CA ASN A 203 -39.64 -20.64 -1.88
C ASN A 203 -38.22 -20.22 -1.52
N GLU A 204 -37.24 -20.72 -2.27
CA GLU A 204 -35.80 -20.46 -2.10
C GLU A 204 -35.40 -18.96 -2.20
N SER A 205 -36.36 -18.08 -2.49
CA SER A 205 -36.14 -16.64 -2.69
C SER A 205 -36.30 -15.77 -1.43
N GLU A 206 -36.84 -16.29 -0.32
CA GLU A 206 -37.03 -15.52 0.91
C GLU A 206 -36.20 -16.13 2.05
N THR A 207 -35.06 -15.51 2.33
CA THR A 207 -34.20 -15.87 3.48
C THR A 207 -34.43 -14.84 4.57
N GLU A 208 -35.20 -15.17 5.61
CA GLU A 208 -35.45 -14.23 6.70
C GLU A 208 -34.37 -14.32 7.80
N PRO A 209 -33.83 -13.17 8.27
CA PRO A 209 -32.89 -13.16 9.37
C PRO A 209 -33.58 -13.48 10.69
N THR A 210 -33.01 -14.41 11.44
CA THR A 210 -33.46 -14.72 12.82
C THR A 210 -33.18 -13.59 13.80
N THR A 211 -33.78 -13.67 14.99
CA THR A 211 -33.60 -12.72 16.10
C THR A 211 -32.12 -12.41 16.35
N ALA A 212 -31.83 -11.12 16.46
CA ALA A 212 -30.52 -10.59 16.83
C ALA A 212 -30.06 -11.12 18.19
N LEU A 213 -28.88 -11.75 18.22
CA LEU A 213 -28.21 -12.16 19.45
C LEU A 213 -26.91 -11.37 19.60
N GLN A 214 -26.75 -10.67 20.71
CA GLN A 214 -25.50 -9.97 21.01
C GLN A 214 -24.39 -10.97 21.33
N ILE A 215 -23.18 -10.70 20.83
CA ILE A 215 -21.99 -11.48 21.14
C ILE A 215 -21.23 -10.73 22.24
N PRO A 216 -20.97 -11.35 23.40
CA PRO A 216 -20.20 -10.71 24.44
C PRO A 216 -18.74 -10.51 24.02
N GLY A 217 -18.16 -9.37 24.38
CA GLY A 217 -16.75 -9.02 24.14
C GLY A 217 -16.60 -7.63 23.50
N ASP A 218 -15.38 -7.09 23.56
CA ASP A 218 -15.10 -5.73 23.07
C ASP A 218 -14.82 -5.70 21.55
N ILE A 219 -14.14 -6.74 21.05
CA ILE A 219 -13.72 -6.85 19.65
C ILE A 219 -13.99 -8.27 19.15
N PHE A 220 -14.67 -8.37 18.02
CA PHE A 220 -14.89 -9.62 17.30
C PHE A 220 -14.13 -9.61 15.97
N SER A 221 -13.38 -10.68 15.72
CA SER A 221 -12.51 -10.82 14.56
C SER A 221 -13.10 -11.77 13.53
N ILE A 222 -13.27 -11.32 12.29
CA ILE A 222 -13.77 -12.15 11.19
C ILE A 222 -12.70 -12.26 10.10
N SER A 223 -12.33 -13.49 9.74
CA SER A 223 -11.47 -13.75 8.58
C SER A 223 -12.23 -13.46 7.29
N TYR A 224 -11.64 -12.66 6.41
CA TYR A 224 -12.23 -12.28 5.12
C TYR A 224 -12.48 -13.50 4.23
N GLU A 225 -11.70 -14.57 4.35
CA GLU A 225 -11.90 -15.81 3.59
C GLU A 225 -13.24 -16.50 3.88
N LYS A 226 -13.88 -16.15 5.00
CA LYS A 226 -15.22 -16.65 5.35
C LYS A 226 -16.34 -15.66 5.03
N ILE A 227 -15.99 -14.42 4.66
CA ILE A 227 -16.98 -13.40 4.32
C ILE A 227 -17.40 -13.63 2.88
N ILE A 228 -18.69 -13.91 2.68
CA ILE A 228 -19.30 -14.03 1.35
C ILE A 228 -19.53 -12.62 0.78
N ASN A 229 -20.14 -11.74 1.59
CA ASN A 229 -20.49 -10.38 1.19
C ASN A 229 -20.30 -9.42 2.37
N LEU A 230 -19.99 -8.17 2.04
CA LEU A 230 -19.82 -7.08 2.98
C LEU A 230 -20.72 -5.92 2.55
N ASN A 231 -21.56 -5.44 3.44
CA ASN A 231 -22.32 -4.21 3.26
C ASN A 231 -21.83 -3.18 4.29
N LEU A 232 -21.61 -1.95 3.83
CA LEU A 232 -21.09 -0.86 4.66
C LEU A 232 -22.08 0.29 4.73
N ARG A 233 -22.19 0.90 5.91
CA ARG A 233 -22.94 2.13 6.13
C ARG A 233 -22.06 3.12 6.88
N PHE A 234 -21.95 4.32 6.35
CA PHE A 234 -21.23 5.42 6.98
C PHE A 234 -22.22 6.23 7.81
N ILE A 235 -21.91 6.44 9.08
CA ILE A 235 -22.80 7.06 10.06
C ILE A 235 -22.17 8.38 10.51
N ILE A 236 -23.00 9.42 10.52
CA ILE A 236 -22.71 10.72 11.11
C ILE A 236 -23.46 10.75 12.44
N LEU A 237 -22.77 11.05 13.52
CA LEU A 237 -23.39 11.30 14.81
C LEU A 237 -23.82 12.77 14.82
N GLU A 238 -25.10 13.03 15.03
CA GLU A 238 -25.58 14.38 15.30
C GLU A 238 -25.08 14.77 16.70
N ASP A 239 -24.34 15.88 16.81
CA ASP A 239 -23.91 16.41 18.10
C ASP A 239 -25.14 16.77 18.94
N GLU A 240 -25.20 16.29 20.19
CA GLU A 240 -26.32 16.55 21.12
C GLU A 240 -26.55 18.06 21.43
N LEU A 241 -25.64 18.94 21.00
CA LEU A 241 -25.70 20.39 21.24
C LEU A 241 -26.78 21.10 20.42
N ASP A 242 -27.16 20.59 19.24
CA ASP A 242 -28.20 21.21 18.41
C ASP A 242 -29.63 20.93 18.92
N VAL A 243 -29.79 19.96 19.82
CA VAL A 243 -31.10 19.57 20.37
C VAL A 243 -31.53 20.48 21.53
N ILE A 244 -30.57 21.07 22.26
CA ILE A 244 -30.88 21.92 23.43
C ILE A 244 -31.38 23.31 22.98
N GLU A 245 -30.93 23.84 21.84
CA GLU A 245 -31.39 25.13 21.30
C GLU A 245 -32.82 25.12 20.75
N GLN A 246 -33.42 23.94 20.54
CA GLN A 246 -34.78 23.79 19.99
C GLN A 246 -35.85 23.52 21.05
N LEU A 247 -35.50 23.44 22.34
CA LEU A 247 -36.51 23.35 23.39
C LEU A 247 -37.14 24.74 23.60
N PRO A 248 -38.46 24.92 23.39
CA PRO A 248 -39.11 26.18 23.70
C PRO A 248 -38.98 26.47 25.18
N ASP A 249 -38.60 27.71 25.50
CA ASP A 249 -38.50 28.27 26.85
C ASP A 249 -39.77 27.94 27.66
N VAL A 250 -39.69 27.00 28.61
CA VAL A 250 -40.83 26.56 29.45
C VAL A 250 -41.17 27.60 30.54
N ASN A 251 -40.73 28.86 30.37
CA ASN A 251 -40.94 29.95 31.33
C ASN A 251 -42.01 30.97 30.91
N ASN A 252 -42.99 30.57 30.10
CA ASN A 252 -44.23 31.35 29.92
C ASN A 252 -45.45 30.47 30.25
N ILE A 253 -45.61 30.19 31.55
CA ILE A 253 -46.91 29.92 32.14
C ILE A 253 -47.15 31.08 33.13
N GLU A 254 -47.90 32.09 32.67
CA GLU A 254 -48.69 32.98 33.54
C GLU A 254 -50.16 32.58 33.43
#